data_AF-A0A950AJ50-F1
#
_entry.id   AF-A0A950AJ50-F1
#
_cell.length_a   1.000
_cell.length_b   1.000
_cell.length_c   1.000
_cell.angle_alpha   90.00
_cell.angle_beta   90.00
_cell.angle_gamma   90.00
#
_symmetry.space_group_name_H-M   'P 1'
#
loop_
_entity.id
_entity.type
_entity.pdbx_description
1 polymer ?
#
loop_
_entity_poly.entity_id
_entity_poly.type
_entity_poly.pdbx_seq_one_letter_code
_entity_poly.pdbx_strand_id
1 'polypeptide(L)'
;MNLAPGRALHSRLAGIFLFVPLLSRLGFDRLVTEAQYPGSEMVPAPSALLSLLALKLLDKERRSHIDDFNCDEALGLFAGLNV
;
A
#
# COMPACT_ATOMS: atom_id res chain seq x y z
N MET A 1 -12.60 7.15 6.54
CA MET A 1 -11.72 7.60 5.45
C MET A 1 -12.45 8.61 4.59
N ASN A 2 -12.25 9.91 4.81
CA ASN A 2 -12.93 10.97 4.07
C ASN A 2 -12.03 11.42 2.91
N LEU A 3 -12.21 10.80 1.75
CA LEU A 3 -11.59 11.22 0.48
C LEU A 3 -12.33 12.44 -0.08
N ALA A 4 -12.44 13.50 0.73
CA ALA A 4 -13.16 14.70 0.35
C ALA A 4 -12.59 15.25 -0.97
N PRO A 5 -13.44 15.60 -1.94
CA PRO A 5 -12.96 16.24 -3.16
C PRO A 5 -12.20 17.52 -2.80
N GLY A 6 -10.97 17.65 -3.30
CA GLY A 6 -10.05 18.77 -2.98
C GLY A 6 -8.92 18.44 -1.99
N ARG A 7 -8.89 17.24 -1.40
CA ARG A 7 -7.77 16.80 -0.56
C ARG A 7 -6.55 16.42 -1.41
N ALA A 8 -5.44 17.12 -1.23
CA ALA A 8 -4.16 16.79 -1.87
C ALA A 8 -3.23 16.08 -0.89
N LEU A 9 -2.59 15.00 -1.34
CA LEU A 9 -1.55 14.29 -0.61
C LEU A 9 -0.20 14.60 -1.24
N HIS A 10 0.78 14.96 -0.40
CA HIS A 10 2.14 15.20 -0.84
C HIS A 10 3.01 14.02 -0.43
N SER A 11 3.58 13.35 -1.42
CA SER A 11 4.44 12.19 -1.20
C SER A 11 5.55 12.16 -2.24
N ARG A 12 6.76 11.83 -1.79
CA ARG A 12 7.90 11.57 -2.69
C ARG A 12 7.75 10.25 -3.45
N LEU A 13 6.77 9.43 -3.06
CA LEU A 13 6.54 8.07 -3.50
C LEU A 13 5.19 7.90 -4.22
N ALA A 14 4.55 9.01 -4.58
CA ALA A 14 3.25 9.02 -5.26
C ALA A 14 3.23 8.21 -6.59
N GLY A 15 4.41 7.96 -7.19
CA GLY A 15 4.55 7.09 -8.37
C GLY A 15 4.02 5.67 -8.14
N ILE A 16 3.93 5.20 -6.90
CA ILE A 16 3.36 3.89 -6.58
C ILE A 16 1.89 3.76 -7.00
N PHE A 17 1.14 4.87 -7.05
CA PHE A 17 -0.27 4.85 -7.47
C PHE A 17 -0.45 4.51 -8.96
N LEU A 18 0.60 4.59 -9.77
CA LEU A 18 0.57 4.15 -11.16
C LEU A 18 0.31 2.63 -11.30
N PHE A 19 0.56 1.86 -10.24
CA PHE A 19 0.28 0.42 -10.21
C PHE A 19 -1.17 0.09 -9.84
N VAL A 20 -1.97 1.04 -9.35
CA VAL A 20 -3.36 0.79 -8.92
C VAL A 20 -4.25 0.28 -10.08
N PRO A 21 -4.22 0.86 -11.30
CA PRO A 21 -5.01 0.33 -12.41
C PRO A 21 -4.60 -1.11 -12.80
N LEU A 22 -3.31 -1.45 -12.68
CA LEU A 22 -2.81 -2.80 -12.92
C LEU A 22 -3.35 -3.78 -11.88
N LEU A 23 -3.23 -3.45 -10.59
CA LEU A 23 -3.72 -4.27 -9.48
C LEU A 23 -5.24 -4.49 -9.55
N SER A 24 -5.99 -3.46 -9.96
CA SER A 24 -7.43 -3.55 -10.19
C SER A 24 -7.78 -4.51 -11.34
N ARG A 25 -7.09 -4.39 -12.49
CA ARG A 25 -7.30 -5.30 -13.64
C ARG A 25 -6.91 -6.74 -13.33
N LEU A 26 -5.91 -6.92 -12.47
CA LEU A 26 -5.46 -8.22 -12.01
C LEU A 26 -6.48 -8.89 -11.06
N GLY A 27 -7.41 -8.11 -10.46
CA GLY A 27 -8.28 -8.61 -9.40
C GLY A 27 -7.47 -9.00 -8.16
N PHE A 28 -6.49 -8.16 -7.80
CA PHE A 28 -5.50 -8.46 -6.78
C PHE A 28 -6.14 -8.88 -5.44
N ASP A 29 -7.17 -8.17 -5.00
CA ASP A 29 -7.95 -8.50 -3.80
C ASP A 29 -8.46 -9.94 -3.83
N ARG A 30 -9.10 -10.33 -4.93
CA ARG A 30 -9.66 -11.67 -5.12
C ARG A 30 -8.57 -12.73 -5.14
N LEU A 31 -7.46 -12.48 -5.85
CA LEU A 31 -6.33 -13.40 -5.88
C LEU A 31 -5.75 -13.65 -4.49
N VAL A 32 -5.61 -12.58 -3.68
CA VAL A 32 -5.09 -12.70 -2.31
C VAL A 32 -6.04 -13.51 -1.43
N THR A 33 -7.34 -13.27 -1.54
CA THR A 33 -8.36 -14.03 -0.80
C THR A 33 -8.39 -15.49 -1.22
N GLU A 34 -8.36 -15.78 -2.52
CA GLU A 34 -8.36 -17.14 -3.06
C GLU A 34 -7.09 -17.92 -2.69
N ALA A 35 -5.95 -17.24 -2.60
CA ALA A 35 -4.68 -17.83 -2.17
C ALA A 35 -4.58 -18.10 -0.66
N GLN A 36 -5.59 -17.70 0.12
CA GLN A 36 -5.68 -17.92 1.57
C GLN A 36 -4.46 -17.38 2.34
N TYR A 37 -3.92 -16.24 1.93
CA TYR A 37 -2.83 -15.59 2.67
C TYR A 37 -3.28 -15.22 4.09
N PRO A 38 -2.36 -15.29 5.08
CA PRO A 38 -2.68 -14.91 6.44
C PRO A 38 -3.00 -13.41 6.52
N GLY A 39 -4.05 -13.09 7.27
CA GLY A 39 -4.45 -11.74 7.62
C GLY A 39 -5.09 -11.73 9.01
N SER A 40 -5.21 -10.56 9.61
CA SER A 40 -5.94 -10.36 10.87
C SER A 40 -7.10 -9.40 10.65
N GLU A 41 -7.99 -9.30 11.64
CA GLU A 41 -9.03 -8.28 11.63
C GLU A 41 -8.44 -6.86 11.56
N MET A 42 -7.29 -6.65 12.20
CA MET A 42 -6.60 -5.35 12.21
C MET A 42 -5.88 -5.05 10.88
N VAL A 43 -5.29 -6.07 10.25
CA VAL A 43 -4.56 -5.94 8.98
C VAL A 43 -4.98 -7.08 8.06
N PRO A 44 -5.97 -6.84 7.16
CA PRO A 44 -6.40 -7.83 6.19
C PRO A 44 -5.27 -8.27 5.27
N ALA A 45 -5.33 -9.50 4.76
CA ALA A 45 -4.30 -10.06 3.88
C ALA A 45 -3.99 -9.19 2.65
N PRO A 46 -4.97 -8.58 1.95
CA PRO A 46 -4.70 -7.67 0.84
C PRO A 46 -3.88 -6.45 1.28
N SER A 47 -4.21 -5.84 2.42
CA SER A 47 -3.48 -4.68 2.96
C SER A 47 -2.05 -5.04 3.37
N ALA A 48 -1.85 -6.22 3.97
CA ALA A 48 -0.52 -6.72 4.29
C ALA A 48 0.34 -6.91 3.03
N LEU A 49 -0.22 -7.52 1.98
CA LEU A 49 0.51 -7.74 0.74
C LEU A 49 0.75 -6.45 -0.06
N LEU A 50 -0.20 -5.51 -0.07
CA LEU A 50 0.04 -4.18 -0.65
C LEU A 50 1.13 -3.42 0.11
N SER A 51 1.21 -3.56 1.44
CA SER A 51 2.30 -2.99 2.24
C SER A 51 3.65 -3.59 1.85
N LEU A 52 3.73 -4.92 1.70
CA LEU A 52 4.94 -5.60 1.26
C LEU A 52 5.31 -5.21 -0.18
N LEU A 53 4.33 -5.12 -1.07
CA LEU A 53 4.52 -4.67 -2.45
C LEU A 53 5.05 -3.24 -2.47
N ALA A 54 4.49 -2.34 -1.67
CA ALA A 54 4.97 -0.99 -1.54
C ALA A 54 6.45 -0.97 -1.12
N LEU A 55 6.80 -1.69 -0.05
CA LEU A 55 8.20 -1.79 0.37
C LEU A 55 9.13 -2.36 -0.70
N LYS A 56 8.64 -3.26 -1.56
CA LYS A 56 9.41 -3.80 -2.69
C LYS A 56 9.58 -2.80 -3.83
N LEU A 57 8.54 -2.05 -4.18
CA LEU A 57 8.58 -1.05 -5.24
C LEU A 57 9.43 0.18 -4.87
N LEU A 58 9.63 0.42 -3.57
CA LEU A 58 10.50 1.48 -3.07
C LEU A 58 12.00 1.21 -3.25
N ASP A 59 12.38 -0.03 -3.63
CA ASP A 59 13.73 -0.44 -4.01
C ASP A 59 14.85 0.14 -3.13
N LYS A 60 14.64 0.12 -1.80
CA LYS A 60 15.65 0.59 -0.84
C LYS A 60 16.49 -0.60 -0.39
N GLU A 61 17.81 -0.49 -0.52
CA GLU A 61 18.74 -1.43 0.11
C GLU A 61 18.38 -1.66 1.58
N ARG A 62 18.56 -2.89 2.07
CA ARG A 62 18.38 -3.26 3.49
C ARG A 62 19.41 -2.56 4.37
N ARG A 63 19.26 -1.25 4.56
CA ARG A 63 19.93 -0.44 5.56
C ARG A 63 18.86 -0.14 6.60
N SER A 64 19.10 -0.57 7.83
CA SER A 64 18.17 -0.64 8.97
C SER A 64 17.50 0.68 9.40
N HIS A 65 17.69 1.77 8.64
CA HIS A 65 17.15 3.09 8.88
C HIS A 65 16.04 3.37 7.85
N ILE A 66 14.79 3.07 8.23
CA ILE A 66 13.56 3.25 7.41
C ILE A 66 12.85 4.58 7.75
N ASP A 67 13.46 5.42 8.60
CA ASP A 67 12.85 6.61 9.21
C ASP A 67 12.24 7.63 8.22
N ASP A 68 12.64 7.61 6.95
CA ASP A 68 12.15 8.55 5.94
C ASP A 68 10.73 8.23 5.40
N PHE A 69 10.17 7.03 5.64
CA PHE A 69 8.96 6.56 4.94
C PHE A 69 7.86 5.98 5.83
N ASN A 70 8.13 5.75 7.12
CA ASN A 70 7.19 5.09 8.03
C ASN A 70 5.92 5.94 8.29
N CYS A 71 5.96 7.23 7.96
CA CYS A 71 4.86 8.18 8.13
C CYS A 71 4.42 8.85 6.81
N ASP A 72 4.64 8.22 5.65
CA ASP A 72 4.06 8.73 4.40
C ASP A 72 2.59 8.31 4.28
N GLU A 73 1.70 9.29 4.38
CA GLU A 73 0.26 9.06 4.30
C GLU A 73 -0.17 8.42 2.97
N ALA A 74 0.50 8.76 1.86
CA ALA A 74 0.16 8.23 0.55
C ALA A 74 0.53 6.73 0.46
N LEU A 75 1.57 6.28 1.16
CA LEU A 75 1.89 4.85 1.25
C LEU A 75 0.83 4.08 2.05
N GLY A 76 0.38 4.62 3.18
CA GLY A 76 -0.68 3.98 3.97
C GLY A 76 -2.00 3.91 3.20
N LEU A 77 -2.34 4.98 2.47
CA LEU A 77 -3.48 4.99 1.54
C LEU A 77 -3.33 3.91 0.46
N PHE A 78 -2.17 3.79 -0.17
CA PHE A 78 -1.91 2.75 -1.17
C PHE A 78 -2.06 1.34 -0.59
N ALA A 79 -1.57 1.13 0.63
CA ALA A 79 -1.65 -0.14 1.34
C ALA A 79 -3.07 -0.49 1.85
N GLY A 80 -4.05 0.40 1.67
CA GLY A 80 -5.39 0.22 2.23
C GLY A 80 -5.39 0.19 3.75
N LEU A 81 -4.45 0.90 4.39
CA LEU A 81 -4.39 1.10 5.83
C LEU A 81 -5.17 2.35 6.22
N ASN A 82 -5.64 2.39 7.46
CA ASN A 82 -6.29 3.57 8.01
C ASN A 82 -5.23 4.60 8.41
N VAL A 83 -5.13 5.67 7.62
CA VAL A 83 -4.25 6.84 7.84
C VAL A 83 -5.06 8.11 8.09
#